data_AF-A0A259NEV6-F1
#
_entry.id   AF-A0A259NEV6-F1
#
_cell.length_a   1.000
_cell.length_b   1.000
_cell.length_c   1.000
_cell.angle_alpha   90.00
_cell.angle_beta   90.00
_cell.angle_gamma   90.00
#
_symmetry.space_group_name_H-M   'P 1'
#
loop_
_entity.id
_entity.type
_entity.pdbx_description
1 polymer ?
#
loop_
_entity_poly.entity_id
_entity_poly.type
_entity_poly.pdbx_seq_one_letter_code
_entity_poly.pdbx_strand_id
1 'polypeptide(L)'
;MNLGIELAKAFMRGELEPFAEPVEDSEQFIALSATYSERSASIESAVMELAHGSCHALTLALSDVLGLNSALVIRDAAGMPVHSGLYNTDLRLILDANGVHTIDEALNFWSRLAGGKCDATQIEVDDLYSICSCDEDEAAIVLEDFALIADFIQAEIIAKPYLQPAPAMRMG
;
A
#
# COMPACT_ATOMS: atom_id res chain seq x y z
N MET A 1 2.51 14.11 -14.02
CA MET A 1 3.34 13.45 -13.00
C MET A 1 2.43 12.45 -12.31
N ASN A 2 2.73 11.16 -12.36
CA ASN A 2 1.88 10.12 -11.77
C ASN A 2 2.06 10.15 -10.24
N LEU A 3 0.98 10.42 -9.50
CA LEU A 3 1.00 10.57 -8.04
C LEU A 3 1.40 9.29 -7.30
N GLY A 4 1.05 8.11 -7.84
CA GLY A 4 1.45 6.82 -7.29
C GLY A 4 2.97 6.63 -7.31
N ILE A 5 3.61 6.98 -8.43
CA ILE A 5 5.08 6.94 -8.55
C ILE A 5 5.73 7.91 -7.56
N GLU A 6 5.19 9.12 -7.40
CA GLU A 6 5.76 10.09 -6.46
C GLU A 6 5.59 9.67 -4.99
N LEU A 7 4.45 9.06 -4.63
CA LEU A 7 4.24 8.47 -3.31
C LEU A 7 5.26 7.35 -3.05
N ALA A 8 5.45 6.46 -4.01
CA ALA A 8 6.42 5.36 -3.89
C ALA A 8 7.86 5.88 -3.78
N LYS A 9 8.23 6.93 -4.51
CA LYS A 9 9.53 7.59 -4.34
C LYS A 9 9.67 8.24 -2.96
N ALA A 10 8.64 8.90 -2.45
CA ALA A 10 8.65 9.49 -1.11
C ALA A 10 8.85 8.42 -0.03
N PHE A 11 8.16 7.28 -0.16
CA PHE A 11 8.38 6.10 0.67
C PHE A 11 9.83 5.60 0.62
N MET A 12 10.40 5.44 -0.58
CA MET A 12 11.80 4.99 -0.74
C MET A 12 12.82 5.99 -0.18
N ARG A 13 12.50 7.30 -0.16
CA ARG A 13 13.32 8.34 0.49
C ARG A 13 13.13 8.41 2.01
N GLY A 14 12.18 7.65 2.56
CA GLY A 14 11.87 7.65 3.99
C GLY A 14 11.11 8.88 4.49
N GLU A 15 10.32 9.48 3.60
CA GLU A 15 9.51 10.67 3.90
C GLU A 15 8.12 10.33 4.45
N LEU A 16 7.74 9.04 4.44
CA LEU A 16 6.44 8.56 4.90
C LEU A 16 6.59 7.75 6.18
N GLU A 17 5.73 8.02 7.15
CA GLU A 17 5.58 7.22 8.36
C GLU A 17 4.57 6.09 8.13
N PRO A 18 4.65 4.98 8.90
CA PRO A 18 3.61 3.95 8.88
C PRO A 18 2.23 4.53 9.17
N PHE A 19 1.23 4.02 8.47
CA PHE A 19 -0.15 4.42 8.69
C PHE A 19 -0.68 3.75 9.96
N ALA A 20 -1.61 4.40 10.65
CA ALA A 20 -2.19 3.85 11.88
C ALA A 20 -2.98 2.56 11.64
N GLU A 21 -3.53 2.41 10.43
CA GLU A 21 -4.28 1.25 9.97
C GLU A 21 -4.22 1.15 8.43
N PRO A 22 -4.53 -0.02 7.84
CA PRO A 22 -4.69 -0.18 6.39
C PRO A 22 -5.70 0.81 5.80
N VAL A 23 -5.44 1.29 4.58
CA VAL A 23 -6.37 2.19 3.86
C VAL A 23 -7.78 1.61 3.84
N GLU A 24 -7.95 0.33 3.53
CA GLU A 24 -9.28 -0.31 3.46
C GLU A 24 -10.04 -0.36 4.80
N ASP A 25 -9.31 -0.33 5.91
CA ASP A 25 -9.87 -0.34 7.27
C ASP A 25 -10.10 1.09 7.81
N SER A 26 -9.52 2.11 7.16
CA SER A 26 -9.54 3.49 7.65
C SER A 26 -10.93 4.14 7.65
N GLU A 27 -11.22 4.94 8.68
CA GLU A 27 -12.47 5.71 8.78
C GLU A 27 -12.69 6.61 7.55
N GLN A 28 -11.62 7.18 6.99
CA GLN A 28 -11.66 8.05 5.82
C GLN A 28 -12.11 7.29 4.58
N PHE A 29 -11.60 6.08 4.37
CA PHE A 29 -11.99 5.24 3.25
C PHE A 29 -13.43 4.77 3.41
N ILE A 30 -13.82 4.28 4.60
CA ILE A 30 -15.20 3.85 4.89
C ILE A 30 -16.20 4.99 4.66
N ALA A 31 -15.89 6.21 5.12
CA ALA A 31 -16.74 7.38 4.92
C ALA A 31 -16.85 7.79 3.44
N LEU A 32 -15.75 7.68 2.69
CA LEU A 32 -15.72 7.94 1.25
C LEU A 32 -16.57 6.92 0.49
N SER A 33 -16.40 5.63 0.77
CA SER A 33 -17.11 4.52 0.14
C SER A 33 -18.60 4.51 0.48
N ALA A 34 -18.99 5.05 1.65
CA ALA A 34 -20.39 5.26 1.99
C ALA A 34 -21.08 6.36 1.15
N THR A 35 -20.31 7.19 0.43
CA THR A 35 -20.85 8.23 -0.47
C THR A 35 -20.84 7.73 -1.90
N TYR A 36 -22.02 7.65 -2.54
CA TYR A 36 -22.10 7.20 -3.93
C TYR A 36 -21.65 8.30 -4.90
N SER A 37 -20.46 8.13 -5.46
CA SER A 37 -19.95 8.89 -6.61
C SER A 37 -19.13 7.97 -7.50
N GLU A 38 -19.03 8.28 -8.80
CA GLU A 38 -18.19 7.50 -9.72
C GLU A 38 -16.74 7.41 -9.22
N ARG A 39 -16.19 8.54 -8.74
CA ARG A 39 -14.85 8.60 -8.16
C ARG A 39 -14.70 7.69 -6.94
N SER A 40 -15.66 7.70 -6.02
CA SER A 40 -15.64 6.85 -4.82
C SER A 40 -15.64 5.37 -5.21
N ALA A 41 -16.51 4.97 -6.15
CA ALA A 41 -16.59 3.60 -6.64
C ALA A 41 -15.28 3.15 -7.32
N SER A 42 -14.61 4.05 -8.05
CA SER A 42 -13.29 3.79 -8.63
C SER A 42 -12.21 3.60 -7.57
N ILE A 43 -12.16 4.46 -6.54
CA ILE A 43 -11.18 4.33 -5.45
C ILE A 43 -11.41 3.05 -4.66
N GLU A 44 -12.65 2.72 -4.32
CA GLU A 44 -13.00 1.47 -3.64
C GLU A 44 -12.55 0.25 -4.45
N SER A 45 -12.89 0.24 -5.74
CA SER A 45 -12.50 -0.85 -6.65
C SER A 45 -10.99 -0.97 -6.77
N ALA A 46 -10.26 0.15 -6.90
CA ALA A 46 -8.81 0.18 -6.99
C ALA A 46 -8.14 -0.36 -5.72
N VAL A 47 -8.60 0.08 -4.53
CA VAL A 47 -8.05 -0.41 -3.25
C VAL A 47 -8.30 -1.91 -3.11
N MET A 48 -9.53 -2.38 -3.32
CA MET A 48 -9.85 -3.79 -3.16
C MET A 48 -9.11 -4.69 -4.17
N GLU A 49 -9.01 -4.25 -5.43
CA GLU A 49 -8.29 -5.00 -6.47
C GLU A 49 -6.78 -5.02 -6.19
N LEU A 50 -6.15 -3.87 -5.94
CA LEU A 50 -4.70 -3.81 -5.78
C LEU A 50 -4.21 -4.33 -4.43
N ALA A 51 -5.04 -4.27 -3.38
CA ALA A 51 -4.66 -4.83 -2.08
C ALA A 51 -4.72 -6.36 -2.08
N HIS A 52 -5.68 -6.98 -2.78
CA HIS A 52 -5.97 -8.41 -2.63
C HIS A 52 -5.83 -9.24 -3.91
N GLY A 53 -6.11 -8.65 -5.08
CA GLY A 53 -6.10 -9.35 -6.38
C GLY A 53 -4.79 -9.17 -7.14
N SER A 54 -4.32 -7.93 -7.22
CA SER A 54 -3.25 -7.50 -8.12
C SER A 54 -2.04 -6.89 -7.39
N CYS A 55 -1.84 -7.22 -6.11
CA CYS A 55 -0.77 -6.68 -5.27
C CYS A 55 0.65 -7.01 -5.79
N HIS A 56 0.81 -8.20 -6.37
CA HIS A 56 2.06 -8.65 -6.98
C HIS A 56 2.38 -7.86 -8.25
N ALA A 57 1.40 -7.69 -9.15
CA ALA A 57 1.54 -6.86 -10.34
C ALA A 57 1.88 -5.42 -9.98
N LEU A 58 1.22 -4.83 -8.99
CA LEU A 58 1.55 -3.50 -8.47
C LEU A 58 3.01 -3.42 -7.98
N THR A 59 3.44 -4.41 -7.20
CA THR A 59 4.81 -4.47 -6.66
C THR A 59 5.84 -4.53 -7.77
N LEU A 60 5.60 -5.36 -8.79
CA LEU A 60 6.46 -5.51 -9.97
C LEU A 60 6.53 -4.21 -10.77
N ALA A 61 5.38 -3.64 -11.11
CA ALA A 61 5.30 -2.40 -11.90
C ALA A 61 6.00 -1.23 -11.20
N LEU A 62 5.81 -1.07 -9.89
CA LEU A 62 6.52 -0.05 -9.12
C LEU A 62 8.02 -0.33 -9.02
N SER A 63 8.42 -1.59 -8.86
CA SER A 63 9.85 -1.95 -8.79
C SER A 63 10.57 -1.63 -10.10
N ASP A 64 9.95 -1.96 -11.24
CA ASP A 64 10.49 -1.67 -12.57
C ASP A 64 10.67 -0.15 -12.77
N VAL A 65 9.61 0.63 -12.55
CA VAL A 65 9.63 2.10 -12.69
C VAL A 65 10.68 2.77 -11.80
N LEU A 66 10.92 2.23 -10.60
CA LEU A 66 11.86 2.78 -9.63
C LEU A 66 13.28 2.20 -9.76
N GLY A 67 13.50 1.20 -10.63
CA GLY A 67 14.77 0.51 -10.78
C GLY A 67 15.21 -0.24 -9.52
N LEU A 68 14.24 -0.85 -8.81
CA LEU A 68 14.48 -1.63 -7.61
C LEU A 68 14.66 -3.11 -7.97
N ASN A 69 15.56 -3.80 -7.26
CA ASN A 69 15.84 -5.21 -7.50
C ASN A 69 15.25 -6.15 -6.44
N SER A 70 14.68 -5.62 -5.35
CA SER A 70 14.11 -6.45 -4.28
C SER A 70 12.70 -6.03 -3.89
N ALA A 71 11.89 -7.02 -3.53
CA ALA A 71 10.54 -6.85 -3.00
C ALA A 71 10.38 -7.63 -1.69
N LEU A 72 9.35 -7.29 -0.90
CA LEU A 72 8.93 -8.10 0.23
C LEU A 72 7.71 -8.93 -0.18
N VAL A 73 7.78 -10.25 0.03
CA VAL A 73 6.65 -11.16 -0.15
C VAL A 73 6.23 -11.70 1.20
N ILE A 74 4.94 -11.67 1.45
CA ILE A 74 4.31 -12.29 2.62
C ILE A 74 3.77 -13.64 2.18
N ARG A 75 4.11 -14.68 2.95
CA ARG A 75 3.73 -16.06 2.67
C ARG A 75 2.94 -16.64 3.83
N ASP A 76 1.98 -17.51 3.51
CA ASP A 76 1.30 -18.31 4.52
C ASP A 76 2.18 -19.44 5.06
N ALA A 77 1.64 -20.21 6.00
CA ALA A 77 2.34 -21.35 6.60
C ALA A 77 2.67 -22.50 5.62
N ALA A 78 2.02 -22.55 4.45
CA ALA A 78 2.34 -23.50 3.37
C ALA A 78 3.43 -22.95 2.42
N GLY A 79 3.88 -21.72 2.63
CA GLY A 79 4.85 -21.04 1.78
C GLY A 79 4.24 -20.36 0.55
N MET A 80 2.91 -20.33 0.44
CA MET A 80 2.22 -19.70 -0.68
C MET A 80 2.28 -18.18 -0.51
N PRO A 81 2.64 -17.43 -1.57
CA PRO A 81 2.59 -15.97 -1.55
C PRO A 81 1.13 -15.53 -1.40
N VAL A 82 0.86 -14.70 -0.40
CA VAL A 82 -0.46 -14.12 -0.16
C VAL A 82 -0.48 -12.61 -0.40
N HIS A 83 0.69 -11.97 -0.35
CA HIS A 83 0.82 -10.53 -0.61
C HIS A 83 2.25 -10.14 -0.97
N SER A 84 2.43 -8.99 -1.59
CA SER A 84 3.73 -8.35 -1.74
C SER A 84 3.64 -6.83 -1.74
N GLY A 85 4.77 -6.18 -1.49
CA GLY A 85 4.90 -4.74 -1.58
C GLY A 85 6.35 -4.31 -1.76
N LEU A 86 6.53 -3.02 -2.05
CA LEU A 86 7.85 -2.41 -2.08
C LEU A 86 8.47 -2.43 -0.70
N TYR A 87 9.76 -2.77 -0.62
CA TYR A 87 10.47 -2.88 0.65
C TYR A 87 11.52 -1.79 0.81
N ASN A 88 11.35 -0.93 1.82
CA ASN A 88 12.42 -0.04 2.24
C ASN A 88 13.26 -0.76 3.30
N THR A 89 14.42 -1.28 2.88
CA THR A 89 15.29 -2.10 3.74
C THR A 89 15.84 -1.31 4.93
N ASP A 90 16.16 -0.03 4.73
CA ASP A 90 16.75 0.82 5.77
C ASP A 90 15.74 1.13 6.88
N LEU A 91 14.48 1.35 6.52
CA LEU A 91 13.40 1.63 7.46
C LEU A 91 12.68 0.38 7.97
N ARG A 92 12.87 -0.75 7.30
CA ARG A 92 12.13 -2.01 7.52
C ARG A 92 10.62 -1.81 7.42
N LEU A 93 10.20 -1.06 6.41
CA LEU A 93 8.79 -0.77 6.10
C LEU A 93 8.41 -1.35 4.74
N ILE A 94 7.12 -1.61 4.54
CA ILE A 94 6.51 -2.05 3.29
C ILE A 94 5.54 -0.97 2.79
N LEU A 95 5.50 -0.75 1.47
CA LEU A 95 4.45 0.02 0.80
C LEU A 95 3.65 -0.89 -0.14
N ASP A 96 2.33 -0.84 -0.02
CA ASP A 96 1.36 -1.49 -0.89
C ASP A 96 0.12 -0.59 -1.12
N ALA A 97 -0.94 -1.13 -1.72
CA ALA A 97 -2.20 -0.41 -1.94
C ALA A 97 -2.92 -0.01 -0.64
N ASN A 98 -2.61 -0.68 0.48
CA ASN A 98 -3.12 -0.37 1.80
C ASN A 98 -2.27 0.66 2.55
N GLY A 99 -1.19 1.17 1.94
CA GLY A 99 -0.37 2.23 2.50
C GLY A 99 1.00 1.75 2.98
N VAL A 100 1.58 2.50 3.92
CA VAL A 100 2.90 2.20 4.50
C VAL A 100 2.73 1.48 5.81
N HIS A 101 3.38 0.33 5.98
CA HIS A 101 3.25 -0.50 7.18
C HIS A 101 4.61 -0.94 7.72
N THR A 102 4.67 -1.22 9.01
CA THR A 102 5.73 -2.07 9.54
C THR A 102 5.54 -3.52 9.08
N ILE A 103 6.62 -4.30 9.08
CA ILE A 103 6.52 -5.74 8.77
C ILE A 103 5.57 -6.46 9.75
N ASP A 104 5.61 -6.11 11.03
CA ASP A 104 4.78 -6.76 12.05
C ASP A 104 3.29 -6.48 11.84
N GLU A 105 2.91 -5.25 11.48
CA GLU A 105 1.53 -4.88 11.15
C GLU A 105 1.04 -5.63 9.91
N ALA A 106 1.85 -5.66 8.85
CA ALA A 106 1.51 -6.40 7.64
C ALA A 106 1.33 -7.90 7.95
N LEU A 107 2.24 -8.51 8.70
CA LEU A 107 2.13 -9.92 9.09
C LEU A 107 0.88 -10.20 9.92
N ASN A 108 0.54 -9.33 10.87
CA ASN A 108 -0.69 -9.47 11.67
C ASN A 108 -1.95 -9.40 10.79
N PHE A 109 -2.00 -8.44 9.87
CA PHE A 109 -3.11 -8.25 8.95
C PHE A 109 -3.29 -9.47 8.03
N TRP A 110 -2.23 -9.89 7.33
CA TRP A 110 -2.29 -11.00 6.39
C TRP A 110 -2.47 -12.36 7.08
N SER A 111 -1.93 -12.55 8.29
CA SER A 111 -2.18 -13.77 9.07
C SER A 111 -3.65 -13.92 9.44
N ARG A 112 -4.32 -12.80 9.77
CA ARG A 112 -5.76 -12.78 10.06
C ARG A 112 -6.58 -13.17 8.83
N LEU A 113 -6.25 -12.63 7.66
CA LEU A 113 -6.93 -12.95 6.40
C LEU A 113 -6.68 -14.37 5.92
N ALA A 114 -5.44 -14.85 6.01
CA ALA A 114 -5.06 -16.20 5.61
C ALA A 114 -5.52 -17.29 6.60
N GLY A 115 -5.99 -16.91 7.80
CA GLY A 115 -6.43 -17.85 8.85
C GLY A 115 -5.29 -18.63 9.51
N GLY A 116 -4.06 -18.13 9.44
CA GLY A 116 -2.86 -18.80 9.97
C GLY A 116 -1.66 -17.87 10.00
N LYS A 117 -0.58 -18.29 10.68
CA LYS A 117 0.64 -17.49 10.76
C LYS A 117 1.26 -17.28 9.38
N CYS A 118 1.50 -16.03 9.02
CA CYS A 118 2.31 -15.63 7.87
C CYS A 118 3.74 -15.27 8.27
N ASP A 119 4.65 -15.31 7.29
CA ASP A 119 6.03 -14.87 7.42
C ASP A 119 6.43 -13.99 6.22
N ALA A 120 7.34 -13.03 6.42
CA ALA A 120 7.78 -12.09 5.40
C ALA A 120 9.18 -12.46 4.92
N THR A 121 9.37 -12.48 3.60
CA THR A 121 10.65 -12.81 2.97
C THR A 121 11.00 -11.76 1.94
N GLN A 122 12.20 -11.19 2.04
CA GLN A 122 12.76 -10.37 0.97
C GLN A 122 13.24 -11.30 -0.14
N ILE A 123 12.86 -11.00 -1.38
CA ILE A 123 13.26 -11.74 -2.58
C ILE A 123 13.74 -10.77 -3.66
N GLU A 124 14.45 -11.28 -4.66
CA GLU A 124 14.73 -10.51 -5.88
C GLU A 124 13.44 -10.35 -6.70
N VAL A 125 13.32 -9.25 -7.42
CA VAL A 125 12.15 -8.95 -8.28
C VAL A 125 11.98 -10.00 -9.38
N ASP A 126 13.07 -10.54 -9.91
CA ASP A 126 13.05 -11.64 -10.90
C ASP A 126 12.39 -12.92 -10.35
N ASP A 127 12.56 -13.20 -9.06
CA ASP A 127 11.89 -14.32 -8.39
C ASP A 127 10.39 -14.04 -8.23
N LEU A 128 10.00 -12.78 -7.99
CA LEU A 128 8.59 -12.38 -7.95
C LEU A 128 7.94 -12.53 -9.34
N TYR A 129 8.62 -12.11 -10.41
CA TYR A 129 8.17 -12.32 -11.79
C TYR A 129 7.95 -13.79 -12.13
N SER A 130 8.78 -14.68 -11.58
CA SER A 130 8.65 -16.12 -11.75
C SER A 130 7.44 -16.71 -11.03
N ILE A 131 6.94 -16.04 -10.00
CA ILE A 131 5.78 -16.41 -9.20
C ILE A 131 4.50 -15.82 -9.79
N CYS A 132 4.56 -14.56 -10.19
CA CYS A 132 3.46 -13.78 -10.71
C CYS A 132 3.96 -13.02 -11.94
N SER A 133 3.48 -13.39 -13.12
CA SER A 133 3.78 -12.63 -14.34
C SER A 133 3.08 -11.27 -14.27
N CYS A 134 3.71 -10.24 -14.83
CA CYS A 134 3.07 -8.95 -15.08
C CYS A 134 3.54 -8.45 -16.45
N ASP A 135 2.61 -8.23 -17.38
CA ASP A 135 2.93 -7.66 -18.69
C ASP A 135 2.80 -6.12 -18.69
N GLU A 136 3.20 -5.48 -19.80
CA GLU A 136 3.21 -4.02 -19.90
C GLU A 136 1.81 -3.40 -19.79
N ASP A 137 0.77 -4.07 -20.29
CA ASP A 137 -0.61 -3.58 -20.25
C ASP A 137 -1.15 -3.67 -18.81
N GLU A 138 -0.91 -4.79 -18.13
CA GLU A 138 -1.24 -4.96 -16.71
C GLU A 138 -0.49 -3.96 -15.84
N ALA A 139 0.82 -3.77 -16.07
CA ALA A 139 1.62 -2.79 -15.36
C ALA A 139 1.06 -1.36 -15.52
N ALA A 140 0.62 -0.98 -16.71
CA ALA A 140 0.00 0.32 -16.94
C ALA A 140 -1.30 0.48 -16.14
N ILE A 141 -2.17 -0.53 -16.15
CA ILE A 141 -3.45 -0.52 -15.42
C ILE A 141 -3.23 -0.38 -13.92
N VAL A 142 -2.38 -1.22 -13.32
CA VAL A 142 -2.14 -1.17 -11.87
C VAL A 142 -1.49 0.15 -11.43
N LEU A 143 -0.66 0.76 -12.27
CA LEU A 143 -0.06 2.08 -11.99
C LEU A 143 -1.05 3.23 -12.13
N GLU A 144 -2.07 3.10 -12.99
CA GLU A 144 -3.17 4.06 -13.08
C GLU A 144 -4.08 3.96 -11.86
N ASP A 145 -4.48 2.75 -11.48
CA ASP A 145 -5.30 2.52 -10.30
C ASP A 145 -4.58 2.94 -9.02
N PHE A 146 -3.28 2.64 -8.90
CA PHE A 146 -2.48 3.09 -7.76
C PHE A 146 -2.34 4.61 -7.70
N ALA A 147 -2.40 5.31 -8.84
CA ALA A 147 -2.41 6.78 -8.84
C ALA A 147 -3.70 7.35 -8.23
N LEU A 148 -4.84 6.67 -8.38
CA LEU A 148 -6.10 7.02 -7.72
C LEU A 148 -5.99 6.83 -6.19
N ILE A 149 -5.41 5.71 -5.77
CA ILE A 149 -5.15 5.43 -4.34
C ILE A 149 -4.21 6.48 -3.75
N ALA A 150 -3.13 6.81 -4.45
CA ALA A 150 -2.15 7.79 -3.99
C ALA A 150 -2.75 9.20 -3.86
N ASP A 151 -3.62 9.61 -4.78
CA ASP A 151 -4.37 10.87 -4.68
C ASP A 151 -5.26 10.89 -3.42
N PHE A 152 -5.96 9.79 -3.14
CA PHE A 152 -6.75 9.64 -1.91
C PHE A 152 -5.88 9.69 -0.65
N ILE A 153 -4.81 8.89 -0.58
CA ILE A 153 -3.86 8.86 0.54
C ILE A 153 -3.32 10.28 0.80
N GLN A 154 -2.89 10.97 -0.26
CA GLN A 154 -2.32 12.29 -0.15
C GLN A 154 -3.32 13.30 0.43
N ALA A 155 -4.58 13.27 -0.02
CA ALA A 155 -5.62 14.21 0.38
C ALA A 155 -6.21 13.90 1.77
N GLU A 156 -6.45 12.63 2.06
CA GLU A 156 -7.29 12.22 3.19
C GLU A 156 -6.51 11.67 4.38
N ILE A 157 -5.29 11.15 4.15
CA ILE A 157 -4.45 10.53 5.18
C ILE A 157 -3.24 11.42 5.50
N ILE A 158 -2.45 11.81 4.50
CA ILE A 158 -1.21 12.57 4.71
C ILE A 158 -1.49 14.07 4.94
N ALA A 159 -2.33 14.69 4.09
CA ALA A 159 -2.58 16.14 4.18
C ALA A 159 -3.56 16.55 5.28
N LYS A 160 -4.07 15.61 6.10
CA LYS A 160 -4.84 15.93 7.31
C LYS A 160 -3.91 15.97 8.52
N PRO A 161 -3.30 17.12 8.85
CA PRO A 161 -2.76 17.28 10.19
C PRO A 161 -3.93 17.20 11.16
N TYR A 162 -3.74 16.47 12.26
CA TYR A 162 -4.55 16.57 13.46
C TYR A 162 -5.14 17.98 13.60
N LEU A 163 -6.47 18.07 13.63
CA LEU A 163 -7.15 19.13 14.36
C LEU A 163 -6.62 19.06 15.80
N GLN A 164 -5.51 19.74 16.06
CA GLN A 164 -5.06 19.96 17.43
C GLN A 164 -6.23 20.68 18.13
N PRO A 165 -6.75 20.17 19.25
CA PRO A 165 -7.66 20.97 20.05
C PRO A 165 -6.93 22.27 20.37
N ALA A 166 -7.59 23.40 20.09
CA ALA A 166 -7.05 24.73 20.33
C ALA A 166 -6.41 24.77 21.73
N PRO A 167 -5.23 25.39 21.90
CA PRO A 167 -4.61 25.51 23.21
C PRO A 167 -5.63 26.13 24.16
N ALA A 168 -5.94 25.42 25.26
CA ALA A 168 -6.84 25.91 26.27
C ALA A 168 -6.41 27.33 26.66
N MET A 169 -7.27 28.32 26.36
CA MET A 169 -7.09 29.67 26.88
C MET A 169 -7.00 29.55 28.40
N ARG A 170 -5.81 29.77 28.94
CA ARG A 170 -5.66 30.04 30.36
C ARG A 170 -6.34 31.38 30.62
N MET A 171 -7.59 31.34 31.06
CA MET A 171 -8.23 32.48 31.68
C MET A 171 -7.63 32.64 33.09
N GLY A 172 -6.95 33.76 33.30
CA GLY A 172 -6.76 34.41 34.61
C GLY A 172 -5.84 33.72 35.59
#